data_AF-A0A9E1ZFI6-F1
#
_entry.id   AF-A0A9E1ZFI6-F1
#
_cell.length_a   1.000
_cell.length_b   1.000
_cell.length_c   1.000
_cell.angle_alpha   90.00
_cell.angle_beta   90.00
_cell.angle_gamma   90.00
#
_symmetry.space_group_name_H-M   'P 1'
#
loop_
_entity.id
_entity.type
_entity.pdbx_description
1 polymer ?
#
loop_
_entity_poly.entity_id
_entity_poly.type
_entity_poly.pdbx_seq_one_letter_code
_entity_poly.pdbx_strand_id
1 'polypeptide(L)'
;ADKLMRNIRDAKGLKAQLAAATELYKGIADVENKEAVLTEVLGILNIAIKNHLTFKPSLALEAILVRDAICSQSEMTPQEGEFNAAAIFEKADDLAAVIEGLSAAKQKLALEAFRQEHPDTWTDTYLELLNKAGLRLVGELGQMLIDTGHFDKFKSNLAKLISRHEASTDLMLWLGKNRSDSFADILGPEVFRAMMAAIERDRFEDRKTSKLGDLILSDQELITDLIGSADVEMVEDLVRALQATNSFDDMDKRSLLGRIVKAFPSIQPMISGEQSKEDNALIVSWASLERRKLEYEELVKEKIPANSREIAIARSYGDLRENHEFKAAKEMQKLLMSRKGELEVDLTRARGTDFADATIDAVTVGNKVSVTNLNTNKPETFIVLGAWDGDPDNQILSYLTPLGQAFLGKKPGEEAVFEIDQDPKRYRIESIEQHTVAGPSAVADEDEEAEAEPAEAAE
;
A
#
# COMPACT_ATOMS: atom_id res chain seq x y z
N ALA A 1 -12.75 15.28 -53.03
CA ALA A 1 -11.77 14.22 -53.33
C ALA A 1 -10.33 14.74 -53.38
N ASP A 2 -9.99 15.64 -54.30
CA ASP A 2 -8.60 16.08 -54.56
C ASP A 2 -7.84 16.63 -53.35
N LYS A 3 -8.49 17.44 -52.51
CA LYS A 3 -7.87 17.97 -51.29
C LYS A 3 -7.51 16.86 -50.29
N LEU A 4 -8.42 15.90 -50.09
CA LEU A 4 -8.20 14.77 -49.17
C LEU A 4 -7.13 13.82 -49.71
N MET A 5 -7.09 13.61 -51.03
CA MET A 5 -6.02 12.82 -51.66
C MET A 5 -4.65 13.49 -51.57
N ARG A 6 -4.57 14.83 -51.74
CA ARG A 6 -3.32 15.56 -51.47
C ARG A 6 -2.87 15.40 -50.03
N ASN A 7 -3.79 15.50 -49.06
CA ASN A 7 -3.48 15.30 -47.65
C ASN A 7 -2.84 13.93 -47.37
N ILE A 8 -3.35 12.85 -47.97
CA ILE A 8 -2.76 11.50 -47.86
C ILE A 8 -1.38 11.42 -48.51
N ARG A 9 -1.20 11.99 -49.70
CA ARG A 9 0.08 11.95 -50.44
C ARG A 9 1.17 12.74 -49.71
N ASP A 10 0.80 13.87 -49.13
CA ASP A 10 1.71 14.76 -48.40
C ASP A 10 1.96 14.30 -46.94
N ALA A 11 1.13 13.38 -46.43
CA ALA A 11 1.25 12.85 -45.08
C ALA A 11 2.55 12.06 -44.90
N LYS A 12 3.38 12.50 -43.93
CA LYS A 12 4.64 11.84 -43.59
C LYS A 12 4.44 10.80 -42.49
N GLY A 13 4.63 9.54 -42.87
CA GLY A 13 4.63 8.39 -41.95
C GLY A 13 3.25 7.80 -41.71
N LEU A 14 3.24 6.56 -41.22
CA LEU A 14 2.04 5.72 -41.17
C LEU A 14 0.90 6.33 -40.35
N LYS A 15 1.19 6.97 -39.22
CA LYS A 15 0.15 7.58 -38.37
C LYS A 15 -0.62 8.69 -39.08
N ALA A 16 0.09 9.57 -39.79
CA ALA A 16 -0.53 10.66 -40.52
C ALA A 16 -1.31 10.15 -41.74
N GLN A 17 -0.73 9.18 -42.46
CA GLN A 17 -1.38 8.53 -43.60
C GLN A 17 -2.65 7.78 -43.17
N LEU A 18 -2.62 7.09 -42.03
CA LEU A 18 -3.77 6.39 -41.46
C LEU A 18 -4.90 7.35 -41.05
N ALA A 19 -4.55 8.46 -40.41
CA ALA A 19 -5.52 9.50 -40.04
C ALA A 19 -6.21 10.08 -41.28
N ALA A 20 -5.41 10.43 -42.30
CA ALA A 20 -5.92 11.00 -43.54
C ALA A 20 -6.74 9.97 -44.36
N ALA A 21 -6.36 8.68 -44.36
CA ALA A 21 -7.14 7.60 -44.95
C ALA A 21 -8.49 7.41 -44.26
N THR A 22 -8.50 7.45 -42.93
CA THR A 22 -9.74 7.34 -42.13
C THR A 22 -10.67 8.52 -42.39
N GLU A 23 -10.14 9.75 -42.48
CA GLU A 23 -10.90 10.95 -42.80
C GLU A 23 -11.48 10.90 -44.22
N LEU A 24 -10.67 10.49 -45.20
CA LEU A 24 -11.10 10.34 -46.58
C LEU A 24 -12.24 9.32 -46.68
N TYR A 25 -12.09 8.17 -46.00
CA TYR A 25 -13.06 7.10 -46.06
C TYR A 25 -14.42 7.50 -45.48
N LYS A 26 -14.46 8.33 -44.43
CA LYS A 26 -15.73 8.85 -43.87
C LYS A 26 -16.55 9.65 -44.89
N GLY A 27 -15.91 10.30 -45.87
CA GLY A 27 -16.54 11.09 -46.92
C GLY A 27 -16.58 10.39 -48.28
N ILE A 28 -16.32 9.09 -48.36
CA ILE A 28 -16.12 8.39 -49.64
C ILE A 28 -17.40 8.30 -50.49
N ALA A 29 -18.57 8.37 -49.86
CA ALA A 29 -19.86 8.30 -50.55
C ALA A 29 -20.07 9.45 -51.55
N ASP A 30 -19.49 10.62 -51.26
CA ASP A 30 -19.63 11.84 -52.07
C ASP A 30 -18.49 12.03 -53.08
N VAL A 31 -17.63 11.02 -53.23
CA VAL A 31 -16.44 11.07 -54.10
C VAL A 31 -16.72 10.42 -55.44
N GLU A 32 -16.59 11.20 -56.52
CA GLU A 32 -16.55 10.69 -57.89
C GLU A 32 -15.33 9.77 -58.08
N ASN A 33 -15.48 8.67 -58.84
CA ASN A 33 -14.45 7.65 -59.06
C ASN A 33 -13.92 6.98 -57.77
N LYS A 34 -14.81 6.70 -56.81
CA LYS A 34 -14.49 6.08 -55.52
C LYS A 34 -13.52 4.88 -55.60
N GLU A 35 -13.69 3.98 -56.57
CA GLU A 35 -12.84 2.78 -56.70
C GLU A 35 -11.37 3.14 -56.98
N ALA A 36 -11.12 4.09 -57.88
CA ALA A 36 -9.77 4.53 -58.21
C ALA A 36 -9.11 5.23 -57.01
N VAL A 37 -9.88 6.07 -56.30
CA VAL A 37 -9.42 6.77 -55.10
C VAL A 37 -9.05 5.77 -54.01
N LEU A 38 -9.94 4.81 -53.71
CA LEU A 38 -9.68 3.78 -52.70
C LEU A 38 -8.49 2.90 -53.07
N THR A 39 -8.35 2.50 -54.35
CA THR A 39 -7.20 1.70 -54.81
C THR A 39 -5.88 2.41 -54.52
N GLU A 40 -5.81 3.72 -54.77
CA GLU A 40 -4.62 4.51 -54.48
C GLU A 40 -4.36 4.62 -52.97
N VAL A 41 -5.39 4.88 -52.16
CA VAL A 41 -5.28 4.96 -50.70
C VAL A 41 -4.78 3.65 -50.11
N LEU A 42 -5.34 2.52 -50.55
CA LEU A 42 -4.92 1.18 -50.12
C LEU A 42 -3.46 0.91 -50.50
N GLY A 43 -3.04 1.29 -51.71
CA GLY A 43 -1.63 1.18 -52.13
C GLY A 43 -0.67 1.98 -51.25
N ILE A 44 -1.04 3.21 -50.87
CA ILE A 44 -0.25 4.04 -49.96
C ILE A 44 -0.15 3.39 -48.57
N LEU A 45 -1.26 2.89 -48.04
CA LEU A 45 -1.28 2.20 -46.75
C LEU A 45 -0.43 0.93 -46.78
N ASN A 46 -0.50 0.13 -47.84
CA ASN A 46 0.26 -1.12 -47.97
C ASN A 46 1.78 -0.88 -47.91
N ILE A 47 2.27 0.13 -48.63
CA ILE A 47 3.69 0.52 -48.58
C ILE A 47 4.06 0.99 -47.17
N ALA A 48 3.21 1.80 -46.56
CA ALA A 48 3.47 2.34 -45.24
C ALA A 48 3.47 1.26 -44.14
N ILE A 49 2.53 0.31 -44.18
CA ILE A 49 2.44 -0.85 -43.29
C ILE A 49 3.71 -1.69 -43.39
N LYS A 50 4.13 -2.05 -44.61
CA LYS A 50 5.37 -2.80 -44.86
C LYS A 50 6.59 -2.19 -44.17
N ASN A 51 6.72 -0.87 -44.20
CA ASN A 51 7.85 -0.16 -43.62
C ASN A 51 7.81 -0.06 -42.08
N HIS A 52 6.67 -0.32 -41.45
CA HIS A 52 6.47 -0.13 -39.99
C HIS A 52 6.18 -1.43 -39.23
N LEU A 53 5.97 -2.55 -39.93
CA LEU A 53 5.64 -3.86 -39.36
C LEU A 53 6.52 -4.26 -38.17
N THR A 54 7.84 -4.13 -38.32
CA THR A 54 8.80 -4.56 -37.28
C THR A 54 8.99 -3.52 -36.17
N PHE A 55 9.06 -2.23 -36.50
CA PHE A 55 9.48 -1.19 -35.55
C PHE A 55 8.32 -0.51 -34.83
N LYS A 56 7.10 -0.60 -35.37
CA LYS A 56 5.87 -0.04 -34.76
C LYS A 56 4.68 -1.00 -34.95
N PRO A 57 4.74 -2.20 -34.36
CA PRO A 57 3.75 -3.26 -34.59
C PRO A 57 2.32 -2.86 -34.25
N SER A 58 2.08 -2.14 -33.14
CA SER A 58 0.72 -1.65 -32.81
C SER A 58 0.15 -0.72 -33.86
N LEU A 59 0.96 0.22 -34.38
CA LEU A 59 0.51 1.16 -35.40
C LEU A 59 0.29 0.46 -36.75
N ALA A 60 1.15 -0.51 -37.09
CA ALA A 60 0.99 -1.33 -38.28
C ALA A 60 -0.30 -2.17 -38.20
N LEU A 61 -0.59 -2.77 -37.03
CA LEU A 61 -1.81 -3.53 -36.79
C LEU A 61 -3.05 -2.64 -36.90
N GLU A 62 -3.03 -1.44 -36.32
CA GLU A 62 -4.12 -0.48 -36.47
C GLU A 62 -4.40 -0.15 -37.93
N ALA A 63 -3.32 0.07 -38.71
CA ALA A 63 -3.43 0.38 -40.13
C ALA A 63 -3.98 -0.79 -40.95
N ILE A 64 -3.57 -2.02 -40.65
CA ILE A 64 -4.12 -3.24 -41.26
C ILE A 64 -5.62 -3.35 -40.97
N LEU A 65 -6.03 -3.20 -39.70
CA LEU A 65 -7.45 -3.29 -39.32
C LEU A 65 -8.32 -2.22 -40.00
N VAL A 66 -7.78 -1.00 -40.19
CA VAL A 66 -8.47 0.06 -40.93
C VAL A 66 -8.53 -0.26 -42.42
N ARG A 67 -7.41 -0.67 -43.02
CA ARG A 67 -7.34 -1.06 -44.43
C ARG A 67 -8.33 -2.18 -44.74
N ASP A 68 -8.34 -3.25 -43.95
CA ASP A 68 -9.19 -4.41 -44.18
C ASP A 68 -10.67 -4.07 -44.01
N ALA A 69 -11.00 -3.16 -43.07
CA ALA A 69 -12.36 -2.63 -42.94
C ALA A 69 -12.78 -1.81 -44.17
N ILE A 70 -11.88 -1.00 -44.74
CA ILE A 70 -12.14 -0.25 -45.98
C ILE A 70 -12.37 -1.22 -47.14
N CYS A 71 -11.51 -2.24 -47.28
CA CYS A 71 -11.64 -3.25 -48.33
C CYS A 71 -12.98 -3.98 -48.23
N SER A 72 -13.30 -4.52 -47.05
CA SER A 72 -14.53 -5.28 -46.80
C SER A 72 -15.80 -4.46 -47.07
N GLN A 73 -15.85 -3.22 -46.60
CA GLN A 73 -17.03 -2.35 -46.75
C GLN A 73 -17.19 -1.77 -48.17
N SER A 74 -16.10 -1.76 -48.96
CA SER A 74 -16.10 -1.26 -50.33
C SER A 74 -16.13 -2.38 -51.37
N GLU A 75 -16.30 -3.64 -50.93
CA GLU A 75 -16.26 -4.85 -51.77
C GLU A 75 -14.97 -4.96 -52.62
N MET A 76 -13.87 -4.42 -52.12
CA MET A 76 -12.56 -4.48 -52.78
C MET A 76 -11.79 -5.73 -52.35
N THR A 77 -11.11 -6.34 -53.31
CA THR A 77 -10.24 -7.49 -53.03
C THR A 77 -8.87 -7.03 -52.54
N PRO A 78 -8.28 -7.69 -51.52
CA PRO A 78 -6.89 -7.50 -51.14
C PRO A 78 -5.95 -7.68 -52.34
N GLN A 79 -4.92 -6.84 -52.45
CA GLN A 79 -3.89 -6.99 -53.48
C GLN A 79 -2.92 -8.12 -53.12
N GLU A 80 -2.33 -8.73 -54.15
CA GLU A 80 -1.35 -9.80 -53.98
C GLU A 80 -0.09 -9.30 -53.25
N GLY A 81 0.31 -10.00 -52.17
CA GLY A 81 1.48 -9.63 -51.35
C GLY A 81 1.20 -8.62 -50.23
N GLU A 82 -0.06 -8.31 -49.94
CA GLU A 82 -0.44 -7.52 -48.77
C GLU A 82 -0.20 -8.29 -47.46
N PHE A 83 0.34 -7.59 -46.46
CA PHE A 83 0.47 -8.15 -45.10
C PHE A 83 -0.88 -8.07 -44.37
N ASN A 84 -1.32 -9.17 -43.76
CA ASN A 84 -2.48 -9.22 -42.89
C ASN A 84 -2.08 -9.14 -41.40
N ALA A 85 -3.06 -9.18 -40.51
CA ALA A 85 -2.82 -9.08 -39.07
C ALA A 85 -1.99 -10.26 -38.53
N ALA A 86 -2.12 -11.46 -39.12
CA ALA A 86 -1.33 -12.64 -38.76
C ALA A 86 0.18 -12.39 -38.86
N ALA A 87 0.63 -11.62 -39.86
CA ALA A 87 2.04 -11.28 -40.02
C ALA A 87 2.63 -10.49 -38.83
N ILE A 88 1.79 -9.81 -38.04
CA ILE A 88 2.18 -9.15 -36.78
C ILE A 88 2.05 -10.12 -35.62
N PHE A 89 0.93 -10.85 -35.53
CA PHE A 89 0.66 -11.77 -34.43
C PHE A 89 1.75 -12.85 -34.27
N GLU A 90 2.22 -13.44 -35.36
CA GLU A 90 3.24 -14.48 -35.36
C GLU A 90 4.64 -13.98 -34.97
N LYS A 91 4.90 -12.68 -35.12
CA LYS A 91 6.22 -12.07 -34.92
C LYS A 91 6.29 -11.21 -33.66
N ALA A 92 5.19 -11.01 -32.96
CA ALA A 92 5.14 -10.17 -31.78
C ALA A 92 5.80 -10.89 -30.60
N ASP A 93 6.91 -10.33 -30.10
CA ASP A 93 7.54 -10.81 -28.87
C ASP A 93 6.60 -10.67 -27.66
N ASP A 94 5.84 -9.57 -27.62
CA ASP A 94 4.82 -9.30 -26.62
C ASP A 94 3.51 -8.88 -27.30
N LEU A 95 2.66 -9.87 -27.56
CA LEU A 95 1.36 -9.67 -28.18
C LEU A 95 0.42 -8.81 -27.31
N ALA A 96 0.52 -8.90 -25.97
CA ALA A 96 -0.30 -8.08 -25.08
C ALA A 96 0.05 -6.60 -25.26
N ALA A 97 1.34 -6.25 -25.22
CA ALA A 97 1.80 -4.88 -25.44
C ALA A 97 1.40 -4.34 -26.83
N VAL A 98 1.48 -5.18 -27.87
CA VAL A 98 1.07 -4.80 -29.23
C VAL A 98 -0.40 -4.41 -29.27
N ILE A 99 -1.29 -5.23 -28.69
CA ILE A 99 -2.73 -4.96 -28.64
C ILE A 99 -3.03 -3.78 -27.70
N GLU A 100 -2.30 -3.62 -26.61
CA GLU A 100 -2.45 -2.51 -25.67
C GLU A 100 -2.11 -1.14 -26.24
N GLY A 101 -1.19 -1.10 -27.21
CA GLY A 101 -0.89 0.11 -27.99
C GLY A 101 -2.08 0.62 -28.83
N LEU A 102 -3.15 -0.16 -28.97
CA LEU A 102 -4.37 0.22 -29.69
C LEU A 102 -5.40 0.94 -28.81
N SER A 103 -6.23 1.78 -29.45
CA SER A 103 -7.43 2.33 -28.83
C SER A 103 -8.44 1.22 -28.47
N ALA A 104 -9.34 1.48 -27.52
CA ALA A 104 -10.28 0.46 -27.01
C ALA A 104 -11.11 -0.21 -28.12
N ALA A 105 -11.69 0.58 -29.03
CA ALA A 105 -12.43 0.04 -30.16
C ALA A 105 -11.58 -0.84 -31.08
N LYS A 106 -10.27 -0.54 -31.20
CA LYS A 106 -9.34 -1.29 -32.06
C LYS A 106 -8.80 -2.54 -31.40
N GLN A 107 -8.74 -2.61 -30.06
CA GLN A 107 -8.39 -3.84 -29.35
C GLN A 107 -9.37 -4.97 -29.64
N LYS A 108 -10.67 -4.68 -29.54
CA LYS A 108 -11.71 -5.67 -29.83
C LYS A 108 -11.62 -6.19 -31.28
N LEU A 109 -11.36 -5.30 -32.24
CA LEU A 109 -11.15 -5.70 -33.64
C LEU A 109 -9.87 -6.51 -33.84
N ALA A 110 -8.78 -6.18 -33.15
CA ALA A 110 -7.54 -6.94 -33.21
C ALA A 110 -7.71 -8.36 -32.67
N LEU A 111 -8.44 -8.50 -31.56
CA LEU A 111 -8.75 -9.78 -30.96
C LEU A 111 -9.64 -10.61 -31.90
N GLU A 112 -10.72 -10.03 -32.43
CA GLU A 112 -11.57 -10.70 -33.42
C GLU A 112 -10.75 -11.17 -34.65
N ALA A 113 -9.86 -10.31 -35.17
CA ALA A 113 -8.96 -10.68 -36.26
C ALA A 113 -8.02 -11.84 -35.88
N PHE A 114 -7.43 -11.81 -34.69
CA PHE A 114 -6.60 -12.91 -34.18
C PHE A 114 -7.38 -14.24 -34.13
N ARG A 115 -8.62 -14.21 -33.65
CA ARG A 115 -9.48 -15.40 -33.59
C ARG A 115 -9.77 -15.99 -34.97
N GLN A 116 -10.06 -15.13 -35.95
CA GLN A 116 -10.36 -15.56 -37.32
C GLN A 116 -9.15 -16.19 -38.00
N GLU A 117 -7.96 -15.62 -37.77
CA GLU A 117 -6.71 -16.13 -38.33
C GLU A 117 -6.22 -17.39 -37.62
N HIS A 118 -6.60 -17.62 -36.36
CA HIS A 118 -6.09 -18.72 -35.51
C HIS A 118 -7.23 -19.53 -34.87
N PRO A 119 -8.15 -20.13 -35.67
CA PRO A 119 -9.38 -20.73 -35.17
C PRO A 119 -9.16 -21.89 -34.17
N ASP A 120 -8.04 -22.60 -34.29
CA ASP A 120 -7.76 -23.78 -33.48
C ASP A 120 -7.02 -23.49 -32.16
N THR A 121 -6.33 -22.35 -32.06
CA THR A 121 -5.42 -22.05 -30.93
C THR A 121 -5.77 -20.79 -30.15
N TRP A 122 -6.68 -19.95 -30.66
CA TRP A 122 -6.93 -18.64 -30.09
C TRP A 122 -7.34 -18.67 -28.62
N THR A 123 -8.11 -19.68 -28.21
CA THR A 123 -8.59 -19.80 -26.83
C THR A 123 -7.43 -19.96 -25.86
N ASP A 124 -6.46 -20.82 -26.18
CA ASP A 124 -5.29 -21.04 -25.30
C ASP A 124 -4.42 -19.79 -25.25
N THR A 125 -4.21 -19.12 -26.39
CA THR A 125 -3.49 -17.85 -26.42
C THR A 125 -4.18 -16.78 -25.57
N TYR A 126 -5.52 -16.68 -25.60
CA TYR A 126 -6.24 -15.69 -24.78
C TYR A 126 -6.12 -15.99 -23.29
N LEU A 127 -6.16 -17.26 -22.90
CA LEU A 127 -5.96 -17.69 -21.52
C LEU A 127 -4.56 -17.37 -21.00
N GLU A 128 -3.54 -17.47 -21.87
CA GLU A 128 -2.18 -17.02 -21.56
C GLU A 128 -2.07 -15.49 -21.47
N LEU A 129 -2.69 -14.77 -22.40
CA LEU A 129 -2.67 -13.31 -22.44
C LEU A 129 -3.38 -12.68 -21.24
N LEU A 130 -4.44 -13.30 -20.73
CA LEU A 130 -5.14 -12.84 -19.53
C LEU A 130 -4.20 -12.59 -18.34
N ASN A 131 -3.12 -13.36 -18.23
CA ASN A 131 -2.15 -13.22 -17.13
C ASN A 131 -0.97 -12.28 -17.45
N LYS A 132 -0.89 -11.75 -18.67
CA LYS A 132 0.17 -10.83 -19.12
C LYS A 132 -0.34 -9.43 -19.47
N ALA A 133 -1.64 -9.33 -19.75
CA ALA A 133 -2.32 -8.10 -20.11
C ALA A 133 -2.64 -7.23 -18.89
N GLY A 134 -2.73 -5.92 -19.12
CA GLY A 134 -3.29 -4.93 -18.21
C GLY A 134 -4.81 -4.96 -18.16
N LEU A 135 -5.38 -4.34 -17.11
CA LEU A 135 -6.80 -4.45 -16.72
C LEU A 135 -7.82 -4.31 -17.86
N ARG A 136 -7.60 -3.35 -18.77
CA ARG A 136 -8.52 -3.09 -19.88
C ARG A 136 -8.58 -4.29 -20.84
N LEU A 137 -7.41 -4.79 -21.25
CA LEU A 137 -7.33 -5.90 -22.19
C LEU A 137 -7.76 -7.21 -21.53
N VAL A 138 -7.49 -7.41 -20.23
CA VAL A 138 -8.06 -8.52 -19.44
C VAL A 138 -9.59 -8.54 -19.55
N GLY A 139 -10.24 -7.38 -19.42
CA GLY A 139 -11.69 -7.27 -19.56
C GLY A 139 -12.22 -7.68 -20.93
N GLU A 140 -11.57 -7.23 -22.01
CA GLU A 140 -11.96 -7.60 -23.37
C GLU A 140 -11.74 -9.09 -23.65
N LEU A 141 -10.61 -9.66 -23.23
CA LEU A 141 -10.29 -11.09 -23.36
C LEU A 141 -11.32 -11.96 -22.61
N GLY A 142 -11.61 -11.62 -21.35
CA GLY A 142 -12.59 -12.32 -20.54
C GLY A 142 -13.98 -12.27 -21.15
N GLN A 143 -14.43 -11.09 -21.60
CA GLN A 143 -15.72 -10.94 -22.25
C GLN A 143 -15.80 -11.76 -23.55
N MET A 144 -14.75 -11.78 -24.37
CA MET A 144 -14.74 -12.59 -25.58
C MET A 144 -14.78 -14.09 -25.30
N LEU A 145 -14.06 -14.57 -24.28
CA LEU A 145 -14.15 -15.97 -23.87
C LEU A 145 -15.56 -16.34 -23.40
N ILE A 146 -16.25 -15.42 -22.69
CA ILE A 146 -17.63 -15.61 -22.26
C ILE A 146 -18.58 -15.63 -23.46
N ASP A 147 -18.52 -14.61 -24.33
CA ASP A 147 -19.41 -14.44 -25.48
C ASP A 147 -19.32 -15.59 -26.49
N THR A 148 -18.18 -16.30 -26.49
CA THR A 148 -17.91 -17.44 -27.38
C THR A 148 -18.16 -18.80 -26.73
N GLY A 149 -18.69 -18.85 -25.51
CA GLY A 149 -19.03 -20.10 -24.83
C GLY A 149 -17.85 -20.81 -24.15
N HIS A 150 -16.73 -20.14 -23.91
CA HIS A 150 -15.53 -20.69 -23.27
C HIS A 150 -15.43 -20.32 -21.77
N PHE A 151 -16.56 -19.99 -21.13
CA PHE A 151 -16.59 -19.55 -19.74
C PHE A 151 -15.98 -20.58 -18.77
N ASP A 152 -16.32 -21.85 -18.89
CA ASP A 152 -15.80 -22.89 -17.99
C ASP A 152 -14.28 -23.06 -18.11
N LYS A 153 -13.74 -22.97 -19.33
CA LYS A 153 -12.30 -23.03 -19.58
C LYS A 153 -11.59 -21.80 -19.00
N PHE A 154 -12.19 -20.63 -19.14
CA PHE A 154 -11.69 -19.39 -18.53
C PHE A 154 -11.68 -19.48 -17.00
N LYS A 155 -12.78 -19.90 -16.39
CA LYS A 155 -12.92 -20.07 -14.94
C LYS A 155 -11.94 -21.11 -14.38
N SER A 156 -11.76 -22.25 -15.08
CA SER A 156 -10.78 -23.27 -14.72
C SER A 156 -9.34 -22.73 -14.76
N ASN A 157 -9.00 -21.93 -15.78
CA ASN A 157 -7.69 -21.28 -15.87
C ASN A 157 -7.47 -20.27 -14.73
N LEU A 158 -8.49 -19.46 -14.39
CA LEU A 158 -8.45 -18.57 -13.23
C LEU A 158 -8.17 -19.35 -11.93
N ALA A 159 -8.94 -20.40 -11.65
CA ALA A 159 -8.75 -21.24 -10.47
C ALA A 159 -7.33 -21.82 -10.38
N LYS A 160 -6.79 -22.28 -11.52
CA LYS A 160 -5.42 -22.80 -11.62
C LYS A 160 -4.37 -21.72 -11.31
N LEU A 161 -4.53 -20.50 -11.82
CA LEU A 161 -3.61 -19.39 -11.56
C LEU A 161 -3.69 -18.92 -10.10
N ILE A 162 -4.89 -18.90 -9.51
CA ILE A 162 -5.13 -18.50 -8.12
C ILE A 162 -4.48 -19.50 -7.15
N SER A 163 -4.75 -20.80 -7.32
CA SER A 163 -4.21 -21.86 -6.47
C SER A 163 -2.68 -21.97 -6.53
N ARG A 164 -2.07 -21.55 -7.63
CA ARG A 164 -0.60 -21.50 -7.80
C ARG A 164 0.02 -20.17 -7.39
N HIS A 165 -0.80 -19.18 -7.03
CA HIS A 165 -0.36 -17.81 -6.77
C HIS A 165 0.40 -17.17 -7.97
N GLU A 166 0.03 -17.56 -9.19
CA GLU A 166 0.66 -17.09 -10.44
C GLU A 166 -0.13 -15.94 -11.11
N ALA A 167 -1.36 -15.70 -10.66
CA ALA A 167 -2.25 -14.67 -11.21
C ALA A 167 -1.63 -13.26 -11.16
N SER A 168 -1.81 -12.47 -12.20
CA SER A 168 -1.31 -11.10 -12.30
C SER A 168 -2.15 -10.11 -11.49
N THR A 169 -1.56 -8.98 -11.11
CA THR A 169 -2.26 -7.91 -10.37
C THR A 169 -3.48 -7.41 -11.14
N ASP A 170 -3.37 -7.23 -12.46
CA ASP A 170 -4.47 -6.78 -13.30
C ASP A 170 -5.59 -7.84 -13.45
N LEU A 171 -5.23 -9.12 -13.53
CA LEU A 171 -6.19 -10.23 -13.57
C LEU A 171 -6.95 -10.36 -12.24
N MET A 172 -6.24 -10.27 -11.12
CA MET A 172 -6.85 -10.29 -9.79
C MET A 172 -7.71 -9.04 -9.53
N LEU A 173 -7.28 -7.87 -10.00
CA LEU A 173 -8.06 -6.64 -9.96
C LEU A 173 -9.34 -6.75 -10.79
N TRP A 174 -9.26 -7.39 -11.97
CA TRP A 174 -10.43 -7.67 -12.78
C TRP A 174 -11.40 -8.62 -12.07
N LEU A 175 -10.91 -9.75 -11.54
CA LEU A 175 -11.74 -10.71 -10.81
C LEU A 175 -12.40 -10.05 -9.59
N GLY A 176 -11.64 -9.27 -8.84
CA GLY A 176 -12.16 -8.49 -7.71
C GLY A 176 -13.28 -7.54 -8.12
N LYS A 177 -13.21 -6.89 -9.29
CA LYS A 177 -14.28 -5.99 -9.76
C LYS A 177 -15.49 -6.71 -10.37
N ASN A 178 -15.34 -7.98 -10.76
CA ASN A 178 -16.35 -8.75 -11.49
C ASN A 178 -16.79 -10.01 -10.71
N ARG A 179 -16.67 -9.97 -9.37
CA ARG A 179 -17.21 -11.02 -8.49
C ARG A 179 -18.72 -11.16 -8.77
N SER A 180 -19.16 -12.38 -8.97
CA SER A 180 -20.56 -12.72 -9.23
C SER A 180 -20.81 -14.19 -8.92
N ASP A 181 -22.08 -14.59 -8.83
CA ASP A 181 -22.48 -15.98 -8.57
C ASP A 181 -21.87 -16.97 -9.57
N SER A 182 -21.61 -16.54 -10.80
CA SER A 182 -20.97 -17.35 -11.85
C SER A 182 -19.55 -17.79 -11.48
N PHE A 183 -18.88 -17.08 -10.57
CA PHE A 183 -17.54 -17.40 -10.06
C PHE A 183 -17.54 -17.95 -8.63
N ALA A 184 -18.70 -18.18 -8.01
CA ALA A 184 -18.81 -18.52 -6.59
C ALA A 184 -17.99 -19.77 -6.18
N ASP A 185 -17.79 -20.71 -7.08
CA ASP A 185 -16.99 -21.94 -6.85
C ASP A 185 -15.47 -21.70 -6.81
N ILE A 186 -15.00 -20.56 -7.30
CA ILE A 186 -13.58 -20.16 -7.24
C ILE A 186 -13.33 -18.96 -6.32
N LEU A 187 -14.40 -18.32 -5.82
CA LEU A 187 -14.30 -17.24 -4.85
C LEU A 187 -14.16 -17.83 -3.45
N GLY A 188 -12.98 -17.64 -2.86
CA GLY A 188 -12.63 -18.18 -1.54
C GLY A 188 -11.41 -17.46 -0.94
N PRO A 189 -10.95 -17.88 0.26
CA PRO A 189 -9.79 -17.26 0.92
C PRO A 189 -8.52 -17.28 0.09
N GLU A 190 -8.36 -18.29 -0.77
CA GLU A 190 -7.23 -18.40 -1.71
C GLU A 190 -7.15 -17.23 -2.68
N VAL A 191 -8.28 -16.64 -3.06
CA VAL A 191 -8.31 -15.44 -3.92
C VAL A 191 -7.63 -14.29 -3.18
N PHE A 192 -7.93 -14.07 -1.90
CA PHE A 192 -7.29 -13.01 -1.11
C PHE A 192 -5.79 -13.27 -0.94
N ARG A 193 -5.38 -14.53 -0.69
CA ARG A 193 -3.95 -14.90 -0.68
C ARG A 193 -3.27 -14.62 -2.01
N ALA A 194 -3.89 -14.99 -3.13
CA ALA A 194 -3.37 -14.73 -4.47
C ALA A 194 -3.29 -13.22 -4.77
N MET A 195 -4.24 -12.41 -4.29
CA MET A 195 -4.19 -10.95 -4.40
C MET A 195 -2.97 -10.39 -3.67
N MET A 196 -2.71 -10.83 -2.43
CA MET A 196 -1.54 -10.40 -1.67
C MET A 196 -0.24 -10.82 -2.36
N ALA A 197 -0.15 -12.07 -2.81
CA ALA A 197 1.03 -12.58 -3.52
C ALA A 197 1.32 -11.79 -4.82
N ALA A 198 0.28 -11.42 -5.57
CA ALA A 198 0.43 -10.60 -6.77
C ALA A 198 0.98 -9.20 -6.43
N ILE A 199 0.48 -8.56 -5.36
CA ILE A 199 0.99 -7.25 -4.89
C ILE A 199 2.46 -7.35 -4.47
N GLU A 200 2.83 -8.40 -3.73
CA GLU A 200 4.21 -8.61 -3.29
C GLU A 200 5.18 -8.76 -4.46
N ARG A 201 4.81 -9.53 -5.49
CA ARG A 201 5.62 -9.70 -6.69
C ARG A 201 5.85 -8.36 -7.41
N ASP A 202 4.79 -7.56 -7.60
CA ASP A 202 4.88 -6.29 -8.33
C ASP A 202 5.61 -5.18 -7.55
N ARG A 203 5.69 -5.27 -6.21
CA ARG A 203 6.49 -4.31 -5.41
C ARG A 203 7.98 -4.39 -5.70
N PHE A 204 8.49 -5.53 -6.17
CA PHE A 204 9.87 -5.64 -6.65
C PHE A 204 10.10 -4.91 -7.98
N GLU A 205 9.04 -4.50 -8.69
CA GLU A 205 9.11 -3.79 -9.98
C GLU A 205 8.94 -2.26 -9.87
N ASP A 206 9.19 -1.64 -8.70
CA ASP A 206 9.17 -0.19 -8.47
C ASP A 206 7.81 0.53 -8.74
N ARG A 207 6.68 -0.20 -8.76
CA ARG A 207 5.34 0.42 -8.82
C ARG A 207 4.90 0.90 -7.43
N LYS A 208 5.01 2.21 -7.18
CA LYS A 208 4.70 2.86 -5.87
C LYS A 208 3.27 2.66 -5.34
N THR A 209 2.29 2.29 -6.19
CA THR A 209 0.89 2.09 -5.79
C THR A 209 0.27 0.96 -6.61
N SER A 210 -0.33 -0.03 -5.95
CA SER A 210 -1.05 -1.11 -6.62
C SER A 210 -2.55 -0.82 -6.59
N LYS A 211 -3.17 -0.62 -7.76
CA LYS A 211 -4.63 -0.46 -7.88
C LYS A 211 -5.42 -1.63 -7.27
N LEU A 212 -4.78 -2.80 -7.17
CA LEU A 212 -5.33 -3.96 -6.47
C LEU A 212 -5.36 -3.74 -4.96
N GLY A 213 -4.30 -3.16 -4.38
CA GLY A 213 -4.30 -2.71 -2.99
C GLY A 213 -5.41 -1.69 -2.72
N ASP A 214 -5.58 -0.71 -3.59
CA ASP A 214 -6.67 0.28 -3.48
C ASP A 214 -8.05 -0.39 -3.49
N LEU A 215 -8.27 -1.39 -4.35
CA LEU A 215 -9.52 -2.16 -4.36
C LEU A 215 -9.72 -2.88 -3.02
N ILE A 216 -8.69 -3.57 -2.52
CA ILE A 216 -8.75 -4.31 -1.25
C ILE A 216 -9.11 -3.41 -0.07
N LEU A 217 -8.53 -2.20 -0.04
CA LEU A 217 -8.76 -1.26 1.05
C LEU A 217 -10.10 -0.54 0.93
N SER A 218 -10.54 -0.18 -0.28
CA SER A 218 -11.78 0.57 -0.49
C SER A 218 -13.04 -0.31 -0.44
N ASP A 219 -12.97 -1.54 -0.95
CA ASP A 219 -14.10 -2.48 -0.96
C ASP A 219 -14.27 -3.15 0.41
N GLN A 220 -15.30 -2.73 1.15
CA GLN A 220 -15.58 -3.23 2.51
C GLN A 220 -16.13 -4.67 2.51
N GLU A 221 -16.71 -5.12 1.39
CA GLU A 221 -17.38 -6.42 1.29
C GLU A 221 -16.46 -7.49 0.69
N LEU A 222 -15.42 -7.10 -0.07
CA LEU A 222 -14.48 -8.03 -0.71
C LEU A 222 -13.99 -9.14 0.22
N ILE A 223 -13.44 -8.80 1.39
CA ILE A 223 -12.91 -9.81 2.30
C ILE A 223 -14.03 -10.72 2.77
N THR A 224 -15.17 -10.16 3.19
CA THR A 224 -16.29 -10.93 3.73
C THR A 224 -16.90 -11.85 2.69
N ASP A 225 -16.97 -11.43 1.42
CA ASP A 225 -17.42 -12.26 0.30
C ASP A 225 -16.48 -13.47 0.10
N LEU A 226 -15.17 -13.25 0.20
CA LEU A 226 -14.17 -14.28 -0.04
C LEU A 226 -14.04 -15.29 1.11
N ILE A 227 -14.33 -14.90 2.35
CA ILE A 227 -14.18 -15.79 3.51
C ILE A 227 -15.50 -16.37 4.00
N GLY A 228 -16.65 -15.91 3.48
CA GLY A 228 -17.96 -16.22 4.06
C GLY A 228 -18.31 -17.72 4.18
N SER A 229 -17.77 -18.56 3.30
CA SER A 229 -17.96 -20.02 3.30
C SER A 229 -16.75 -20.82 3.81
N ALA A 230 -15.69 -20.13 4.24
CA ALA A 230 -14.45 -20.76 4.67
C ALA A 230 -14.57 -21.39 6.07
N ASP A 231 -13.82 -22.46 6.30
CA ASP A 231 -13.63 -22.96 7.65
C ASP A 231 -12.70 -22.04 8.47
N VAL A 232 -12.73 -22.20 9.79
CA VAL A 232 -11.96 -21.35 10.70
C VAL A 232 -10.47 -21.47 10.42
N GLU A 233 -9.96 -22.69 10.18
CA GLU A 233 -8.54 -22.98 9.95
C GLU A 233 -7.98 -22.21 8.72
N MET A 234 -8.71 -22.20 7.61
CA MET A 234 -8.32 -21.44 6.42
C MET A 234 -8.27 -19.94 6.68
N VAL A 235 -9.18 -19.42 7.52
CA VAL A 235 -9.21 -18.02 7.95
C VAL A 235 -8.06 -17.72 8.90
N GLU A 236 -7.73 -18.62 9.82
CA GLU A 236 -6.54 -18.51 10.69
C GLU A 236 -5.26 -18.37 9.87
N ASP A 237 -5.09 -19.21 8.84
CA ASP A 237 -3.96 -19.12 7.92
C ASP A 237 -3.95 -17.80 7.13
N LEU A 238 -5.13 -17.28 6.80
CA LEU A 238 -5.27 -16.00 6.10
C LEU A 238 -4.78 -14.85 6.98
N VAL A 239 -5.15 -14.87 8.26
CA VAL A 239 -4.72 -13.91 9.28
C VAL A 239 -3.21 -13.94 9.42
N ARG A 240 -2.61 -15.14 9.56
CA ARG A 240 -1.14 -15.29 9.64
C ARG A 240 -0.44 -14.71 8.41
N ALA A 241 -0.96 -14.99 7.21
CA ALA A 241 -0.42 -14.45 5.97
C ALA A 241 -0.54 -12.90 5.90
N LEU A 242 -1.68 -12.35 6.30
CA LEU A 242 -1.92 -10.91 6.31
C LEU A 242 -1.09 -10.17 7.37
N GLN A 243 -0.78 -10.81 8.49
CA GLN A 243 0.14 -10.23 9.49
C GLN A 243 1.58 -10.19 8.95
N ALA A 244 2.00 -11.26 8.27
CA ALA A 244 3.36 -11.43 7.75
C ALA A 244 3.65 -10.63 6.47
N THR A 245 2.63 -10.31 5.66
CA THR A 245 2.85 -9.56 4.39
C THR A 245 3.43 -8.19 4.65
N ASN A 246 4.31 -7.72 3.77
CA ASN A 246 4.77 -6.32 3.82
C ASN A 246 3.92 -5.40 2.95
N SER A 247 2.96 -5.94 2.20
CA SER A 247 2.19 -5.23 1.16
C SER A 247 1.37 -4.05 1.66
N PHE A 248 0.98 -4.07 2.93
CA PHE A 248 0.17 -3.06 3.58
C PHE A 248 0.90 -2.51 4.80
N ASP A 249 0.64 -1.25 5.15
CA ASP A 249 1.12 -0.69 6.41
C ASP A 249 0.32 -1.23 7.61
N ASP A 250 0.78 -0.93 8.83
CA ASP A 250 0.15 -1.46 10.05
C ASP A 250 -1.29 -0.99 10.25
N MET A 251 -1.64 0.20 9.76
CA MET A 251 -3.00 0.74 9.89
C MET A 251 -3.96 0.03 8.92
N ASP A 252 -3.52 -0.18 7.69
CA ASP A 252 -4.24 -0.92 6.66
C ASP A 252 -4.41 -2.39 7.06
N LYS A 253 -3.34 -3.04 7.56
CA LYS A 253 -3.42 -4.40 8.11
C LYS A 253 -4.46 -4.50 9.22
N ARG A 254 -4.47 -3.56 10.18
CA ARG A 254 -5.47 -3.52 11.26
C ARG A 254 -6.89 -3.34 10.73
N SER A 255 -7.08 -2.49 9.71
CA SER A 255 -8.37 -2.29 9.05
C SER A 255 -8.87 -3.59 8.41
N LEU A 256 -8.01 -4.28 7.64
CA LEU A 256 -8.34 -5.53 6.98
C LEU A 256 -8.60 -6.65 7.99
N LEU A 257 -7.77 -6.79 9.02
CA LEU A 257 -7.97 -7.75 10.12
C LEU A 257 -9.29 -7.50 10.85
N GLY A 258 -9.66 -6.22 11.08
CA GLY A 258 -10.94 -5.85 11.67
C GLY A 258 -12.15 -6.34 10.84
N ARG A 259 -12.04 -6.36 9.51
CA ARG A 259 -13.09 -6.92 8.63
C ARG A 259 -13.18 -8.44 8.76
N ILE A 260 -12.04 -9.13 8.85
CA ILE A 260 -12.02 -10.59 9.08
C ILE A 260 -12.64 -10.93 10.44
N VAL A 261 -12.29 -10.21 11.52
CA VAL A 261 -12.86 -10.41 12.87
C VAL A 261 -14.37 -10.18 12.89
N LYS A 262 -14.87 -9.20 12.12
CA LYS A 262 -16.31 -8.94 12.02
C LYS A 262 -17.07 -10.15 11.45
N ALA A 263 -16.49 -10.86 10.50
CA ALA A 263 -17.08 -12.07 9.92
C ALA A 263 -16.81 -13.33 10.77
N PHE A 264 -15.64 -13.40 11.41
CA PHE A 264 -15.20 -14.54 12.22
C PHE A 264 -14.76 -14.08 13.63
N PRO A 265 -15.68 -13.84 14.59
CA PRO A 265 -15.29 -13.36 15.92
C PRO A 265 -14.33 -14.30 16.67
N SER A 266 -14.35 -15.60 16.37
CA SER A 266 -13.49 -16.61 16.98
C SER A 266 -11.99 -16.41 16.71
N ILE A 267 -11.62 -15.67 15.65
CA ILE A 267 -10.20 -15.41 15.32
C ILE A 267 -9.63 -14.21 16.08
N GLN A 268 -10.47 -13.46 16.82
CA GLN A 268 -10.03 -12.32 17.60
C GLN A 268 -8.82 -12.65 18.51
N PRO A 269 -8.77 -13.78 19.25
CA PRO A 269 -7.61 -14.12 20.09
C PRO A 269 -6.29 -14.27 19.33
N MET A 270 -6.31 -14.61 18.04
CA MET A 270 -5.10 -14.74 17.22
C MET A 270 -4.50 -13.39 16.83
N ILE A 271 -5.35 -12.39 16.65
CA ILE A 271 -4.93 -11.02 16.38
C ILE A 271 -4.57 -10.33 17.69
N SER A 272 -5.32 -10.67 18.73
CA SER A 272 -5.21 -10.15 20.08
C SER A 272 -4.33 -11.02 20.96
N GLY A 273 -3.31 -11.70 20.42
CA GLY A 273 -2.32 -12.41 21.24
C GLY A 273 -1.89 -11.49 22.39
N GLU A 274 -2.40 -11.78 23.58
CA GLU A 274 -2.34 -10.92 24.78
C GLU A 274 -2.43 -9.40 24.52
N GLN A 275 -3.43 -8.92 23.77
CA GLN A 275 -3.73 -7.49 23.73
C GLN A 275 -5.21 -7.26 23.98
N SER A 276 -5.58 -7.32 25.26
CA SER A 276 -6.76 -6.63 25.76
C SER A 276 -6.64 -5.15 25.39
N LYS A 277 -7.78 -4.46 25.26
CA LYS A 277 -7.85 -3.01 25.04
C LYS A 277 -7.16 -2.14 26.10
N GLU A 278 -6.50 -2.74 27.09
CA GLU A 278 -5.66 -2.08 28.09
C GLU A 278 -4.22 -1.87 27.58
N ASP A 279 -3.72 -2.65 26.62
CA ASP A 279 -2.28 -2.73 26.35
C ASP A 279 -1.73 -1.81 25.24
N ASN A 280 -2.56 -0.88 24.75
CA ASN A 280 -2.06 0.29 24.01
C ASN A 280 -2.06 1.54 24.90
N ALA A 281 -2.32 1.39 26.20
CA ALA A 281 -2.26 2.47 27.15
C ALA A 281 -0.83 2.64 27.68
N LEU A 282 -0.24 3.82 27.49
CA LEU A 282 1.02 4.15 28.15
C LEU A 282 0.73 4.49 29.61
N ILE A 283 1.03 3.58 30.53
CA ILE A 283 0.95 3.85 31.96
C ILE A 283 2.04 4.87 32.33
N VAL A 284 1.64 5.98 32.94
CA VAL A 284 2.53 7.09 33.34
C VAL A 284 2.07 7.69 34.66
N SER A 285 2.96 8.31 35.42
CA SER A 285 2.55 9.13 36.56
C SER A 285 1.72 10.34 36.11
N TRP A 286 0.87 10.85 37.00
CA TRP A 286 0.12 12.08 36.76
C TRP A 286 1.05 13.27 36.45
N ALA A 287 2.13 13.42 37.22
CA ALA A 287 3.13 14.47 37.03
C ALA A 287 3.79 14.41 35.63
N SER A 288 4.16 13.21 35.17
CA SER A 288 4.71 13.05 33.82
C SER A 288 3.69 13.32 32.72
N LEU A 289 2.43 12.92 32.93
CA LEU A 289 1.36 13.22 31.97
C LEU A 289 1.13 14.72 31.82
N GLU A 290 1.11 15.45 32.92
CA GLU A 290 0.97 16.91 32.95
C GLU A 290 2.15 17.61 32.29
N ARG A 291 3.38 17.20 32.62
CA ARG A 291 4.60 17.70 31.99
C ARG A 291 4.58 17.54 30.47
N ARG A 292 4.13 16.38 29.95
CA ARG A 292 4.00 16.15 28.50
C ARG A 292 2.89 16.95 27.85
N LYS A 293 1.77 17.18 28.55
CA LYS A 293 0.71 18.09 28.07
C LYS A 293 1.24 19.52 27.96
N LEU A 294 1.97 20.00 28.97
CA LEU A 294 2.57 21.32 28.94
C LEU A 294 3.61 21.46 27.81
N GLU A 295 4.47 20.46 27.61
CA GLU A 295 5.41 20.40 26.47
C GLU A 295 4.66 20.49 25.13
N TYR A 296 3.56 19.76 24.99
CA TYR A 296 2.73 19.81 23.78
C TYR A 296 2.08 21.18 23.57
N GLU A 297 1.55 21.80 24.62
CA GLU A 297 0.96 23.13 24.55
C GLU A 297 1.98 24.20 24.17
N GLU A 298 3.17 24.18 24.77
CA GLU A 298 4.28 25.08 24.45
C GLU A 298 4.71 24.91 22.98
N LEU A 299 4.78 23.66 22.48
CA LEU A 299 5.10 23.38 21.09
C LEU A 299 4.10 24.01 20.12
N VAL A 300 2.80 23.86 20.40
CA VAL A 300 1.71 24.33 19.52
C VAL A 300 1.51 25.84 19.62
N LYS A 301 1.51 26.40 20.82
CA LYS A 301 1.17 27.81 21.07
C LYS A 301 2.36 28.74 20.90
N GLU A 302 3.59 28.27 21.14
CA GLU A 302 4.77 29.13 21.18
C GLU A 302 5.83 28.75 20.13
N LYS A 303 6.40 27.54 20.22
CA LYS A 303 7.59 27.15 19.42
C LYS A 303 7.31 27.08 17.92
N ILE A 304 6.21 26.44 17.51
CA ILE A 304 5.86 26.32 16.08
C ILE A 304 5.51 27.69 15.46
N PRO A 305 4.68 28.55 16.11
CA PRO A 305 4.45 29.92 15.65
C PRO A 305 5.71 30.80 15.63
N ALA A 306 6.59 30.70 16.62
CA ALA A 306 7.86 31.41 16.65
C ALA A 306 8.77 31.01 15.47
N ASN A 307 9.00 29.72 15.27
CA ASN A 307 9.78 29.21 14.13
C ASN A 307 9.17 29.62 12.78
N SER A 308 7.83 29.70 12.68
CA SER A 308 7.16 30.17 11.45
C SER A 308 7.44 31.65 11.16
N ARG A 309 7.56 32.49 12.21
CA ARG A 309 7.99 33.89 12.07
C ARG A 309 9.45 33.99 11.65
N GLU A 310 10.34 33.18 12.22
CA GLU A 310 11.76 33.12 11.83
C GLU A 310 11.93 32.73 10.36
N ILE A 311 11.19 31.73 9.86
CA ILE A 311 11.20 31.37 8.44
C ILE A 311 10.75 32.55 7.56
N ALA A 312 9.75 33.31 7.99
CA ALA A 312 9.25 34.47 7.24
C ALA A 312 10.29 35.59 7.17
N ILE A 313 10.99 35.85 8.29
CA ILE A 313 12.08 36.83 8.37
C ILE A 313 13.27 36.35 7.50
N ALA A 314 13.71 35.10 7.66
CA ALA A 314 14.78 34.50 6.87
C ALA A 314 14.50 34.55 5.35
N ARG A 315 13.22 34.39 4.96
CA ARG A 315 12.77 34.50 3.57
C ARG A 315 12.89 35.92 3.00
N SER A 316 12.83 36.95 3.84
CA SER A 316 12.90 38.37 3.42
C SER A 316 14.29 38.83 2.98
N TYR A 317 15.35 38.08 3.31
CA TYR A 317 16.74 38.39 2.95
C TYR A 317 17.13 38.04 1.50
N GLY A 318 16.18 37.61 0.66
CA GLY A 318 16.30 37.63 -0.80
C GLY A 318 17.06 36.48 -1.47
N ASP A 319 18.25 36.09 -1.00
CA ASP A 319 19.03 34.99 -1.60
C ASP A 319 18.88 33.67 -0.83
N LEU A 320 17.85 32.89 -1.19
CA LEU A 320 17.45 31.67 -0.48
C LEU A 320 18.38 30.47 -0.74
N ARG A 321 19.27 30.54 -1.75
CA ARG A 321 20.12 29.40 -2.14
C ARG A 321 21.33 29.26 -1.21
N GLU A 322 21.87 30.36 -0.72
CA GLU A 322 23.01 30.41 0.22
C GLU A 322 22.62 30.71 1.67
N ASN A 323 21.35 31.07 1.94
CA ASN A 323 20.91 31.43 3.29
C ASN A 323 20.87 30.20 4.23
N HIS A 324 21.89 30.09 5.08
CA HIS A 324 22.02 29.06 6.12
C HIS A 324 20.92 29.14 7.18
N GLU A 325 20.48 30.36 7.54
CA GLU A 325 19.43 30.58 8.54
C GLU A 325 18.08 30.06 8.05
N PHE A 326 17.76 30.25 6.76
CA PHE A 326 16.54 29.72 6.16
C PHE A 326 16.52 28.19 6.15
N LYS A 327 17.66 27.55 5.84
CA LYS A 327 17.77 26.08 5.85
C LYS A 327 17.65 25.53 7.28
N ALA A 328 18.33 26.14 8.24
CA ALA A 328 18.25 25.75 9.66
C ALA A 328 16.82 25.90 10.22
N ALA A 329 16.14 27.01 9.95
CA ALA A 329 14.75 27.23 10.39
C ALA A 329 13.76 26.24 9.75
N LYS A 330 14.03 25.79 8.52
CA LYS A 330 13.24 24.75 7.84
C LYS A 330 13.46 23.36 8.43
N GLU A 331 14.69 23.01 8.79
CA GLU A 331 14.98 21.76 9.50
C GLU A 331 14.37 21.77 10.90
N MET A 332 14.50 22.87 11.63
CA MET A 332 13.85 23.06 12.93
C MET A 332 12.33 22.90 12.83
N GLN A 333 11.70 23.45 11.78
CA GLN A 333 10.27 23.24 11.51
C GLN A 333 9.90 21.76 11.39
N LYS A 334 10.73 20.98 10.68
CA LYS A 334 10.51 19.54 10.50
C LYS A 334 10.62 18.80 11.83
N LEU A 335 11.62 19.12 12.65
CA LEU A 335 11.80 18.54 13.99
C LEU A 335 10.61 18.85 14.91
N LEU A 336 10.18 20.11 14.95
CA LEU A 336 9.03 20.54 15.76
C LEU A 336 7.73 19.83 15.34
N MET A 337 7.49 19.68 14.04
CA MET A 337 6.30 18.98 13.52
C MET A 337 6.36 17.46 13.78
N SER A 338 7.53 16.83 13.67
CA SER A 338 7.72 15.42 14.04
C SER A 338 7.42 15.21 15.52
N ARG A 339 8.02 16.04 16.38
CA ARG A 339 7.81 15.98 17.82
C ARG A 339 6.35 16.20 18.21
N LYS A 340 5.68 17.14 17.55
CA LYS A 340 4.25 17.36 17.75
C LYS A 340 3.45 16.09 17.43
N GLY A 341 3.69 15.47 16.28
CA GLY A 341 2.99 14.24 15.87
C GLY A 341 3.23 13.06 16.82
N GLU A 342 4.47 12.88 17.28
CA GLU A 342 4.82 11.89 18.30
C GLU A 342 4.02 12.12 19.59
N LEU A 343 4.06 13.34 20.13
CA LEU A 343 3.33 13.70 21.36
C LEU A 343 1.81 13.58 21.21
N GLU A 344 1.23 13.94 20.06
CA GLU A 344 -0.22 13.77 19.79
C GLU A 344 -0.62 12.29 19.91
N VAL A 345 0.14 11.39 19.27
CA VAL A 345 -0.12 9.95 19.31
C VAL A 345 0.06 9.41 20.74
N ASP A 346 1.17 9.77 21.38
CA ASP A 346 1.53 9.30 22.71
C ASP A 346 0.55 9.76 23.79
N LEU A 347 0.10 11.02 23.75
CA LEU A 347 -0.89 11.57 24.68
C LEU A 347 -2.27 10.91 24.54
N THR A 348 -2.67 10.47 23.33
CA THR A 348 -3.95 9.75 23.16
C THR A 348 -3.96 8.39 23.86
N ARG A 349 -2.77 7.79 23.98
CA ARG A 349 -2.53 6.47 24.57
C ARG A 349 -2.22 6.55 26.07
N ALA A 350 -1.70 7.67 26.55
CA ALA A 350 -1.29 7.78 27.95
C ALA A 350 -2.45 7.70 28.95
N ARG A 351 -2.20 7.02 30.07
CA ARG A 351 -3.11 6.89 31.22
C ARG A 351 -2.33 7.21 32.50
N GLY A 352 -2.78 8.25 33.20
CA GLY A 352 -2.20 8.69 34.46
C GLY A 352 -2.60 7.79 35.63
N THR A 353 -1.67 7.49 36.52
CA THR A 353 -1.88 6.74 37.76
C THR A 353 -0.97 7.26 38.88
N ASP A 354 -1.33 6.98 40.13
CA ASP A 354 -0.54 7.19 41.34
C ASP A 354 0.18 5.90 41.82
N PHE A 355 -0.09 4.79 41.12
CA PHE A 355 0.39 3.44 41.41
C PHE A 355 0.00 2.91 42.81
N ALA A 356 -1.06 3.45 43.42
CA ALA A 356 -1.53 3.06 44.74
C ALA A 356 -2.11 1.63 44.80
N ASP A 357 -2.45 1.04 43.65
CA ASP A 357 -3.00 -0.31 43.54
C ASP A 357 -1.94 -1.38 43.19
N ALA A 358 -0.64 -1.02 43.20
CA ALA A 358 0.43 -1.94 42.82
C ALA A 358 0.58 -3.11 43.81
N THR A 359 0.63 -4.33 43.27
CA THR A 359 0.82 -5.56 44.06
C THR A 359 2.29 -5.88 44.29
N ILE A 360 2.61 -6.55 45.39
CA ILE A 360 3.99 -6.92 45.77
C ILE A 360 4.34 -8.40 45.51
N ASP A 361 3.43 -9.18 44.93
CA ASP A 361 3.64 -10.61 44.66
C ASP A 361 4.68 -10.88 43.56
N ALA A 362 4.80 -9.93 42.64
CA ALA A 362 5.77 -9.88 41.55
C ALA A 362 6.05 -8.41 41.21
N VAL A 363 7.15 -8.13 40.51
CA VAL A 363 7.48 -6.76 40.13
C VAL A 363 6.47 -6.25 39.11
N THR A 364 5.72 -5.22 39.48
CA THR A 364 4.82 -4.47 38.61
C THR A 364 5.24 -3.01 38.58
N VAL A 365 4.59 -2.21 37.72
CA VAL A 365 4.77 -0.75 37.75
C VAL A 365 4.24 -0.20 39.08
N GLY A 366 4.97 0.71 39.72
CA GLY A 366 4.69 1.19 41.07
C GLY A 366 5.49 0.50 42.18
N ASN A 367 6.45 -0.36 41.85
CA ASN A 367 7.22 -1.10 42.84
C ASN A 367 8.64 -0.55 43.00
N LYS A 368 9.08 -0.49 44.26
CA LYS A 368 10.49 -0.37 44.62
C LYS A 368 11.08 -1.76 44.79
N VAL A 369 12.13 -2.04 44.03
CA VAL A 369 12.74 -3.37 43.91
C VAL A 369 14.17 -3.30 44.41
N SER A 370 14.47 -4.03 45.48
CA SER A 370 15.85 -4.23 45.93
C SER A 370 16.43 -5.44 45.24
N VAL A 371 17.62 -5.27 44.66
CA VAL A 371 18.26 -6.29 43.82
C VAL A 371 19.73 -6.46 44.19
N THR A 372 20.27 -7.65 43.96
CA THR A 372 21.71 -7.89 43.98
C THR A 372 22.21 -8.04 42.55
N ASN A 373 23.15 -7.18 42.16
CA ASN A 373 23.85 -7.30 40.88
C ASN A 373 24.82 -8.48 40.96
N LEU A 374 24.55 -9.57 40.25
CA LEU A 374 25.34 -10.80 40.32
C LEU A 374 26.67 -10.71 39.56
N ASN A 375 26.86 -9.69 38.72
CA ASN A 375 28.14 -9.43 38.06
C ASN A 375 29.11 -8.72 39.03
N THR A 376 28.61 -7.84 39.92
CA THR A 376 29.44 -7.03 40.84
C THR A 376 29.32 -7.44 42.31
N ASN A 377 28.35 -8.30 42.63
CA ASN A 377 27.93 -8.67 43.99
C ASN A 377 27.57 -7.47 44.89
N LYS A 378 27.02 -6.40 44.30
CA LYS A 378 26.58 -5.21 45.04
C LYS A 378 25.06 -5.13 45.13
N PRO A 379 24.50 -4.72 46.27
CA PRO A 379 23.09 -4.40 46.38
C PRO A 379 22.80 -3.06 45.69
N GLU A 380 21.70 -3.03 44.93
CA GLU A 380 21.17 -1.86 44.23
C GLU A 380 19.66 -1.78 44.49
N THR A 381 19.04 -0.62 44.27
CA THR A 381 17.60 -0.44 44.46
C THR A 381 17.05 0.42 43.34
N PHE A 382 15.98 -0.04 42.72
CA PHE A 382 15.32 0.62 41.59
C PHE A 382 13.85 0.85 41.88
N ILE A 383 13.29 1.93 41.35
CA ILE A 383 11.86 2.21 41.42
C ILE A 383 11.29 2.05 40.02
N VAL A 384 10.45 1.04 39.79
CA VAL A 384 9.88 0.77 38.46
C VAL A 384 8.60 1.58 38.29
N LEU A 385 8.65 2.63 37.47
CA LEU A 385 7.51 3.52 37.18
C LEU A 385 7.13 3.49 35.70
N GLY A 386 6.23 4.38 35.32
CA GLY A 386 5.62 4.46 34.00
C GLY A 386 6.57 4.87 32.86
N ALA A 387 6.04 4.90 31.65
CA ALA A 387 6.80 5.03 30.41
C ALA A 387 7.66 6.31 30.36
N TRP A 388 7.18 7.40 30.97
CA TRP A 388 7.80 8.73 30.93
C TRP A 388 8.46 9.15 32.24
N ASP A 389 8.49 8.25 33.23
CA ASP A 389 8.91 8.53 34.61
C ASP A 389 10.39 8.22 34.86
N GLY A 390 11.11 7.70 33.85
CA GLY A 390 12.51 7.32 34.02
C GLY A 390 13.41 8.49 34.43
N ASP A 391 14.12 8.31 35.55
CA ASP A 391 15.05 9.26 36.13
C ASP A 391 16.24 8.48 36.74
N PRO A 392 17.36 8.36 35.99
CA PRO A 392 18.54 7.62 36.44
C PRO A 392 19.19 8.19 37.72
N ASP A 393 19.10 9.49 37.95
CA ASP A 393 19.73 10.14 39.11
C ASP A 393 19.01 9.72 40.41
N ASN A 394 17.70 9.51 40.32
CA ASN A 394 16.86 9.04 41.42
C ASN A 394 16.59 7.52 41.41
N GLN A 395 17.32 6.75 40.59
CA GLN A 395 17.12 5.30 40.42
C GLN A 395 15.70 4.90 39.98
N ILE A 396 15.00 5.80 39.29
CA ILE A 396 13.68 5.56 38.73
C ILE A 396 13.82 4.98 37.32
N LEU A 397 13.24 3.80 37.15
CA LEU A 397 13.32 3.02 35.94
C LEU A 397 11.97 3.01 35.23
N SER A 398 11.95 3.47 33.98
CA SER A 398 10.78 3.26 33.13
C SER A 398 10.64 1.78 32.81
N TYR A 399 9.43 1.25 32.97
CA TYR A 399 9.14 -0.15 32.68
C TYR A 399 9.45 -0.53 31.21
N LEU A 400 9.51 0.44 30.28
CA LEU A 400 9.84 0.23 28.87
C LEU A 400 11.35 0.06 28.61
N THR A 401 12.20 0.32 29.59
CA THR A 401 13.64 0.09 29.44
C THR A 401 13.97 -1.40 29.42
N PRO A 402 15.07 -1.85 28.79
CA PRO A 402 15.46 -3.26 28.79
C PRO A 402 15.60 -3.87 30.19
N LEU A 403 16.13 -3.08 31.14
CA LEU A 403 16.22 -3.48 32.55
C LEU A 403 14.83 -3.55 33.20
N GLY A 404 13.95 -2.58 32.93
CA GLY A 404 12.59 -2.56 33.47
C GLY A 404 11.79 -3.77 33.01
N GLN A 405 11.85 -4.08 31.71
CA GLN A 405 11.24 -5.27 31.11
C GLN A 405 11.78 -6.57 31.71
N ALA A 406 13.08 -6.63 32.00
CA ALA A 406 13.68 -7.80 32.62
C ALA A 406 13.23 -8.02 34.08
N PHE A 407 12.83 -6.95 34.77
CA PHE A 407 12.29 -7.03 36.13
C PHE A 407 10.80 -7.35 36.18
N LEU A 408 9.99 -6.86 35.24
CA LEU A 408 8.55 -7.09 35.24
C LEU A 408 8.18 -8.57 35.37
N GLY A 409 7.23 -8.87 36.27
CA GLY A 409 6.73 -10.22 36.54
C GLY A 409 7.66 -11.09 37.38
N LYS A 410 8.88 -10.65 37.70
CA LYS A 410 9.83 -11.41 38.54
C LYS A 410 9.43 -11.38 40.01
N LYS A 411 9.70 -12.48 40.71
CA LYS A 411 9.42 -12.64 42.14
C LYS A 411 10.69 -12.54 42.99
N PRO A 412 10.58 -12.28 44.31
CA PRO A 412 11.73 -12.37 45.22
C PRO A 412 12.41 -13.74 45.10
N GLY A 413 13.74 -13.73 44.97
CA GLY A 413 14.59 -14.89 44.74
C GLY A 413 14.85 -15.23 43.27
N GLU A 414 14.10 -14.66 42.31
CA GLU A 414 14.29 -14.92 40.88
C GLU A 414 15.39 -14.04 40.26
N GLU A 415 15.96 -14.53 39.17
CA GLU A 415 16.98 -13.81 38.41
C GLU A 415 16.39 -13.14 37.16
N ALA A 416 16.74 -11.87 37.00
CA ALA A 416 16.50 -11.05 35.82
C ALA A 416 17.79 -10.96 35.01
N VAL A 417 17.69 -11.20 33.71
CA VAL A 417 18.82 -11.17 32.78
C VAL A 417 18.47 -10.27 31.62
N PHE A 418 19.36 -9.34 31.30
CA PHE A 418 19.25 -8.52 30.10
C PHE A 418 20.64 -8.25 29.52
N GLU A 419 20.68 -8.00 28.21
CA GLU A 419 21.93 -7.81 27.47
C GLU A 419 22.15 -6.33 27.17
N ILE A 420 23.36 -5.84 27.45
CA ILE A 420 23.86 -4.55 26.95
C ILE A 420 25.15 -4.85 26.20
N ASP A 421 25.24 -4.45 24.93
CA ASP A 421 26.46 -4.59 24.11
C ASP A 421 27.07 -6.01 24.12
N GLN A 422 26.21 -7.03 24.10
CA GLN A 422 26.57 -8.47 24.19
C GLN A 422 27.15 -8.92 25.54
N ASP A 423 27.10 -8.09 26.58
CA ASP A 423 27.44 -8.46 27.95
C ASP A 423 26.15 -8.72 28.77
N PRO A 424 25.90 -9.97 29.21
CA PRO A 424 24.72 -10.28 30.01
C PRO A 424 24.87 -9.74 31.43
N LYS A 425 23.98 -8.82 31.79
CA LYS A 425 23.82 -8.35 33.17
C LYS A 425 22.78 -9.19 33.88
N ARG A 426 23.15 -9.72 35.05
CA ARG A 426 22.31 -10.58 35.88
C ARG A 426 22.02 -9.92 37.22
N TYR A 427 20.75 -9.86 37.57
CA TYR A 427 20.27 -9.31 38.83
C TYR A 427 19.39 -10.33 39.52
N ARG A 428 19.52 -10.48 40.83
CA ARG A 428 18.58 -11.25 41.65
C ARG A 428 17.65 -10.30 42.39
N ILE A 429 16.35 -10.56 42.34
CA ILE A 429 15.36 -9.80 43.10
C ILE A 429 15.41 -10.25 44.56
N GLU A 430 15.67 -9.34 45.49
CA GLU A 430 15.73 -9.66 46.92
C GLU A 430 14.40 -9.35 47.63
N SER A 431 13.83 -8.17 47.37
CA SER A 431 12.55 -7.76 47.93
C SER A 431 11.79 -6.80 47.01
N ILE A 432 10.48 -6.76 47.19
CA ILE A 432 9.55 -5.89 46.46
C ILE A 432 8.74 -5.12 47.50
N GLU A 433 8.79 -3.80 47.40
CA GLU A 433 8.03 -2.86 48.23
C GLU A 433 7.13 -2.02 47.32
N GLN A 434 5.98 -1.59 47.82
CA GLN A 434 5.13 -0.66 47.10
C GLN A 434 5.73 0.75 47.13
N HIS A 435 5.66 1.46 46.01
CA HIS A 435 6.06 2.86 45.89
C HIS A 435 4.97 3.69 45.21
N THR A 436 4.39 4.62 45.96
CA THR A 436 3.36 5.53 45.46
C THR A 436 3.96 6.89 45.13
N VAL A 437 3.47 7.52 44.08
CA VAL A 437 3.76 8.93 43.75
C VAL A 437 2.53 9.80 43.99
N ALA A 438 2.77 11.07 44.27
CA ALA A 438 1.71 12.05 44.51
C ALA A 438 0.69 12.11 43.36
N GLY A 439 -0.60 12.11 43.72
CA GLY A 439 -1.70 12.27 42.77
C GLY A 439 -1.88 13.72 42.29
N PRO A 440 -2.82 13.99 41.37
CA PRO A 440 -2.96 15.27 40.66
C PRO A 440 -3.31 16.48 41.55
N SER A 441 -3.63 16.28 42.83
CA SER A 441 -3.99 17.36 43.76
C SER A 441 -2.81 17.91 44.58
N ALA A 442 -1.67 17.21 44.67
CA ALA A 442 -0.55 17.63 45.52
C ALA A 442 0.50 18.47 44.77
N VAL A 443 0.60 18.31 43.44
CA VAL A 443 1.56 19.05 42.60
C VAL A 443 1.19 20.53 42.47
N ALA A 444 -0.09 20.89 42.66
CA ALA A 444 -0.56 22.27 42.63
C ALA A 444 -0.24 23.05 43.93
N ASP A 445 -0.04 22.35 45.05
CA ASP A 445 0.15 22.98 46.38
C ASP A 445 1.65 23.09 46.77
N GLU A 446 2.53 22.24 46.24
CA GLU A 446 3.98 22.28 46.57
C GLU A 446 4.71 23.49 45.95
N ASP A 447 4.23 24.03 44.81
CA ASP A 447 4.80 25.24 44.21
C ASP A 447 4.34 26.53 44.93
N GLU A 448 3.27 26.51 45.74
CA GLU A 448 2.82 27.67 46.54
C GLU A 448 3.46 27.72 47.94
N GLU A 449 3.83 26.59 48.55
CA GLU A 449 4.44 26.58 49.90
C GLU A 449 5.94 26.94 49.91
N ALA A 450 6.63 26.87 48.77
CA ALA A 450 8.06 27.21 48.66
C ALA A 450 8.37 28.73 48.66
N GLU A 451 7.36 29.61 48.55
CA GLU A 451 7.55 31.08 48.58
C GLU A 451 7.25 31.75 49.94
N ALA A 452 6.91 30.99 50.99
CA ALA A 452 6.55 31.56 52.29
C ALA A 452 7.61 31.31 53.40
N GLU A 453 8.84 31.81 53.23
CA GLU A 453 9.69 32.10 54.39
C GLU A 453 9.24 33.43 55.05
N PRO A 454 9.01 33.47 56.38
CA PRO A 454 8.65 34.71 57.04
C PRO A 454 9.91 35.55 57.25
N ALA A 455 9.87 36.79 56.75
CA ALA A 455 10.80 37.83 57.15
C ALA A 455 10.60 38.16 58.63
N GLU A 456 11.38 37.52 59.51
CA GLU A 456 11.50 37.88 60.91
C GLU A 456 12.57 38.97 61.11
N ALA A 457 12.20 39.91 61.97
CA ALA A 457 12.82 41.21 62.17
C ALA A 457 14.20 41.17 62.85
N ALA A 458 15.03 42.17 62.55
CA ALA A 458 15.99 42.70 63.52
C ALA A 458 16.15 44.22 63.31
N GLU A 459 15.84 44.95 64.40
CA GLU A 459 16.22 46.33 64.69
C GLU A 459 17.73 46.58 64.57
#